data_AF-A0A3B8MAU7-F1
#
_entry.id   AF-A0A3B8MAU7-F1
#
_cell.length_a   1.000
_cell.length_b   1.000
_cell.length_c   1.000
_cell.angle_alpha   90.00
_cell.angle_beta   90.00
_cell.angle_gamma   90.00
#
_symmetry.space_group_name_H-M   'P 1'
#
loop_
_entity.id
_entity.type
_entity.pdbx_description
1 polymer ?
#
loop_
_entity_poly.entity_id
_entity_poly.type
_entity_poly.pdbx_seq_one_letter_code
_entity_poly.pdbx_strand_id
1 'polypeptide(L)'
;MSASIPNWAPNKADRPHGVTGRLPQYFAAFILSVAFASATTGENYSFRATVDRDSLTVGDPVHLTLTLDYPEGTAPEFIPDFELPDALRTLAAPDAVDRAENEGMRRRVQTIRLAAFRPGEVSIDRLAVCVVRSPGDTVRLSDSP
;
A
#
# COMPACT_ATOMS: atom_id res chain seq x y z
N MET A 1 -84.87 10.33 -1.94
CA MET A 1 -84.93 10.49 -3.40
C MET A 1 -83.52 10.78 -3.91
N SER A 2 -83.10 10.08 -4.96
CA SER A 2 -81.89 10.20 -5.82
C SER A 2 -81.28 11.61 -5.96
N ALA A 3 -80.01 11.83 -6.31
CA ALA A 3 -78.91 10.98 -6.79
C ALA A 3 -77.58 11.77 -6.84
N SER A 4 -76.48 11.06 -7.11
CA SER A 4 -75.38 11.41 -8.03
C SER A 4 -73.97 11.47 -7.40
N ILE A 5 -73.14 10.51 -7.83
CA ILE A 5 -71.66 10.53 -7.78
C ILE A 5 -71.19 11.15 -9.13
N PRO A 6 -70.07 11.89 -9.21
CA PRO A 6 -68.83 11.24 -9.66
C PRO A 6 -67.50 11.83 -9.11
N ASN A 7 -66.54 10.92 -8.87
CA ASN A 7 -65.14 10.88 -9.33
C ASN A 7 -64.17 12.09 -9.10
N TRP A 8 -63.09 11.90 -8.32
CA TRP A 8 -61.70 12.30 -8.68
C TRP A 8 -60.66 11.94 -7.58
N ALA A 9 -59.80 10.98 -7.92
CA ALA A 9 -58.35 10.82 -7.67
C ALA A 9 -57.75 10.65 -6.23
N PRO A 10 -56.67 9.84 -6.11
CA PRO A 10 -56.17 9.31 -4.84
C PRO A 10 -55.26 10.31 -4.11
N ASN A 11 -55.29 10.24 -2.78
CA ASN A 11 -54.42 11.04 -1.93
C ASN A 11 -52.96 10.64 -2.21
N LYS A 12 -52.23 11.56 -2.84
CA LYS A 12 -50.85 11.41 -3.26
C LYS A 12 -49.95 11.28 -2.02
N ALA A 13 -49.10 10.27 -2.06
CA ALA A 13 -47.81 10.18 -1.38
C ALA A 13 -47.85 10.04 0.15
N ASP A 14 -48.04 8.81 0.58
CA ASP A 14 -47.27 8.24 1.69
C ASP A 14 -45.77 8.36 1.31
N ARG A 15 -45.11 9.41 1.80
CA ARG A 15 -43.65 9.53 1.72
C ARG A 15 -43.11 8.83 2.96
N PRO A 16 -42.36 7.72 2.84
CA PRO A 16 -41.62 7.21 3.98
C PRO A 16 -40.66 8.31 4.43
N HIS A 17 -40.68 8.59 5.73
CA HIS A 17 -39.75 9.49 6.41
C HIS A 17 -38.34 9.23 5.89
N GLY A 18 -37.84 10.18 5.09
CA GLY A 18 -36.44 10.23 4.71
C GLY A 18 -35.65 10.39 5.99
N VAL A 19 -35.08 9.29 6.48
CA VAL A 19 -33.98 9.33 7.44
C VAL A 19 -32.82 9.97 6.68
N THR A 20 -32.72 11.29 6.71
CA THR A 20 -31.49 12.02 6.45
C THR A 20 -30.54 11.78 7.61
N GLY A 21 -30.15 10.52 7.77
CA GLY A 21 -28.96 10.13 8.52
C GLY A 21 -27.76 10.58 7.72
N ARG A 22 -27.46 11.88 7.78
CA ARG A 22 -26.14 12.38 7.40
C ARG A 22 -25.20 11.88 8.48
N LEU A 23 -24.76 10.63 8.37
CA LEU A 23 -23.62 10.14 9.13
C LEU A 23 -22.47 11.09 8.79
N PRO A 24 -21.89 11.84 9.75
CA PRO A 24 -20.55 12.35 9.55
C PRO A 24 -19.68 11.09 9.57
N GLN A 25 -19.47 10.50 8.40
CA GLN A 25 -18.42 9.53 8.22
C GLN A 25 -17.14 10.31 8.42
N TYR A 26 -16.65 10.33 9.66
CA TYR A 26 -15.28 10.71 9.99
C TYR A 26 -14.38 9.64 9.36
N PHE A 27 -14.31 9.62 8.03
CA PHE A 27 -13.24 8.93 7.31
C PHE A 27 -11.99 9.73 7.65
N ALA A 28 -11.29 9.26 8.67
CA ALA A 28 -9.96 9.69 9.02
C ALA A 28 -9.06 9.38 7.81
N ALA A 29 -8.92 10.36 6.93
CA ALA A 29 -8.09 10.26 5.74
C ALA A 29 -6.62 10.16 6.16
N PHE A 30 -5.89 9.29 5.48
CA PHE A 30 -4.47 9.09 5.67
C PHE A 30 -3.77 9.16 4.32
N ILE A 31 -2.70 9.96 4.27
CA ILE A 31 -1.85 10.10 3.09
C ILE A 31 -0.52 9.44 3.41
N LEU A 32 -0.13 8.48 2.58
CA LEU A 32 1.13 7.77 2.63
C LEU A 32 1.97 8.15 1.43
N SER A 33 3.08 8.82 1.69
CA SER A 33 4.12 9.05 0.70
C SER A 33 5.22 8.00 0.89
N VAL A 34 5.62 7.34 -0.20
CA VAL A 34 6.82 6.51 -0.21
C VAL A 34 7.75 7.13 -1.23
N ALA A 35 8.95 7.53 -0.78
CA ALA A 35 10.00 7.92 -1.70
C ALA A 35 10.21 6.75 -2.66
N PHE A 36 10.05 7.01 -3.97
CA PHE A 36 10.27 6.01 -5.00
C PHE A 36 11.76 5.71 -5.04
N ALA A 37 12.17 4.80 -4.17
CA ALA A 37 13.56 4.47 -4.02
C ALA A 37 14.07 3.75 -5.24
N SER A 38 15.17 4.20 -5.82
CA SER A 38 15.89 3.45 -6.84
C SER A 38 17.38 3.53 -6.52
N ALA A 39 17.87 2.56 -5.74
CA ALA A 39 19.29 2.47 -5.44
C ALA A 39 19.95 1.48 -6.40
N THR A 40 20.93 1.96 -7.17
CA THR A 40 21.76 1.12 -8.04
C THR A 40 23.19 1.06 -7.50
N THR A 41 23.77 -0.13 -7.44
CA THR A 41 25.23 -0.28 -7.26
C THR A 41 25.89 -0.49 -8.61
N GLY A 42 27.19 -0.23 -8.69
CA GLY A 42 27.99 -0.43 -9.90
C GLY A 42 28.02 -1.88 -10.45
N GLU A 43 27.32 -2.82 -9.81
CA GLU A 43 27.32 -4.25 -10.11
C GLU A 43 25.94 -4.79 -10.58
N ASN A 44 25.09 -3.94 -11.16
CA ASN A 44 23.75 -4.32 -11.69
C ASN A 44 22.73 -4.78 -10.64
N TYR A 45 22.87 -4.39 -9.38
CA TYR A 45 21.76 -4.51 -8.42
C TYR A 45 20.90 -3.25 -8.48
N SER A 46 19.59 -3.43 -8.51
CA SER A 46 18.61 -2.34 -8.45
C SER A 46 17.55 -2.64 -7.41
N PHE A 47 17.39 -1.74 -6.43
CA PHE A 47 16.35 -1.85 -5.42
C PHE A 47 15.25 -0.82 -5.64
N ARG A 48 13.99 -1.25 -5.58
CA ARG A 48 12.81 -0.40 -5.72
C ARG A 48 11.76 -0.68 -4.66
N ALA A 49 11.22 0.39 -4.07
CA ALA A 49 10.06 0.32 -3.18
C ALA A 49 8.87 1.08 -3.77
N THR A 50 7.68 0.49 -3.72
CA THR A 50 6.44 1.10 -4.22
C THR A 50 5.26 0.74 -3.33
N VAL A 51 4.30 1.64 -3.19
CA VAL A 51 2.99 1.34 -2.60
C VAL A 51 1.91 1.25 -3.66
N ASP A 52 0.90 0.42 -3.43
CA ASP A 52 -0.24 0.27 -4.35
C ASP A 52 -1.16 1.50 -4.35
N ARG A 53 -1.15 2.28 -3.26
CA ARG A 53 -1.92 3.52 -3.11
C ARG A 53 -1.32 4.43 -2.04
N ASP A 54 -1.44 5.73 -2.27
CA ASP A 54 -0.94 6.82 -1.43
C ASP A 54 -2.03 7.46 -0.56
N SER A 55 -3.31 7.16 -0.83
CA SER A 55 -4.45 7.63 -0.04
C SER A 55 -5.28 6.46 0.45
N LEU A 56 -5.45 6.35 1.76
CA LEU A 56 -6.20 5.29 2.42
C LEU A 56 -6.98 5.81 3.63
N THR A 57 -7.97 5.04 4.07
CA THR A 57 -8.62 5.28 5.36
C THR A 57 -7.80 4.62 6.46
N VAL A 58 -7.81 5.19 7.66
CA VAL A 58 -7.31 4.48 8.85
C VAL A 58 -7.97 3.10 8.96
N GLY A 59 -7.14 2.08 9.13
CA GLY A 59 -7.53 0.67 9.19
C GLY A 59 -7.51 -0.06 7.84
N ASP A 60 -7.46 0.66 6.71
CA ASP A 60 -7.35 0.03 5.41
C ASP A 60 -5.93 -0.55 5.21
N PRO A 61 -5.81 -1.78 4.67
CA PRO A 61 -4.51 -2.34 4.33
C PRO A 61 -3.95 -1.67 3.09
N VAL A 62 -2.65 -1.37 3.13
CA VAL A 62 -1.84 -0.90 2.00
C VAL A 62 -0.70 -1.89 1.74
N HIS A 63 -0.33 -2.07 0.49
CA HIS A 63 0.71 -3.01 0.08
C HIS A 63 2.00 -2.25 -0.27
N LEU A 64 3.00 -2.37 0.60
CA LEU A 64 4.37 -1.97 0.31
C LEU A 64 5.06 -3.11 -0.44
N THR A 65 5.40 -2.88 -1.70
CA THR A 65 6.13 -3.83 -2.53
C THR A 65 7.59 -3.40 -2.62
N LEU A 66 8.46 -4.27 -2.13
CA LEU A 66 9.91 -4.17 -2.24
C LEU A 66 10.37 -5.08 -3.37
N THR A 67 11.16 -4.54 -4.29
CA THR A 67 11.68 -5.23 -5.48
C THR A 67 13.19 -5.11 -5.50
N LEU A 68 13.89 -6.22 -5.63
CA LEU A 68 15.34 -6.25 -5.87
C LEU A 68 15.59 -6.99 -7.17
N ASP A 69 16.21 -6.31 -8.12
CA ASP A 69 16.74 -6.92 -9.34
C ASP A 69 18.24 -7.19 -9.13
N TYR A 70 18.67 -8.40 -9.46
CA TYR A 70 20.03 -8.89 -9.23
C TYR A 70 20.49 -9.83 -10.35
N PRO A 71 21.82 -9.96 -10.59
CA PRO A 71 22.34 -10.86 -11.63
C PRO A 71 22.02 -12.33 -11.36
N GLU A 72 21.64 -13.06 -12.40
CA GLU A 72 21.43 -14.51 -12.33
C GLU A 72 22.73 -15.22 -11.90
N GLY A 73 22.59 -16.27 -11.08
CA GLY A 73 23.73 -16.98 -10.48
C GLY A 73 24.23 -16.37 -9.17
N THR A 74 23.81 -15.16 -8.82
CA THR A 74 23.93 -14.65 -7.44
C THR A 74 22.68 -15.05 -6.65
N ALA A 75 22.85 -15.55 -5.43
CA ALA A 75 21.74 -15.90 -4.54
C ALA A 75 21.80 -15.04 -3.28
N PRO A 76 21.65 -13.70 -3.41
CA PRO A 76 21.85 -12.82 -2.29
C PRO A 76 20.79 -13.07 -1.21
N GLU A 77 21.19 -12.89 0.06
CA GLU A 77 20.22 -12.75 1.14
C GLU A 77 19.62 -11.34 1.07
N PHE A 78 18.29 -11.26 1.17
CA PHE A 78 17.52 -10.02 1.07
C PHE A 78 16.97 -9.67 2.45
N ILE A 79 17.57 -8.68 3.11
CA ILE A 79 17.16 -8.24 4.44
C ILE A 79 16.68 -6.79 4.32
N PRO A 80 15.35 -6.55 4.30
CA PRO A 80 14.84 -5.20 4.27
C PRO A 80 15.15 -4.49 5.60
N ASP A 81 15.64 -3.26 5.50
CA ASP A 81 16.04 -2.43 6.63
C ASP A 81 15.34 -1.07 6.49
N PHE A 82 14.18 -0.94 7.13
CA PHE A 82 13.41 0.29 7.12
C PHE A 82 12.72 0.54 8.46
N GLU A 83 12.61 1.81 8.82
CA GLU A 83 11.87 2.25 10.01
C GLU A 83 10.47 2.66 9.58
N LEU A 84 9.44 2.02 10.15
CA LEU A 84 8.06 2.43 9.93
C LEU A 84 7.70 3.60 10.84
N PRO A 85 7.07 4.66 10.31
CA PRO A 85 6.47 5.71 11.13
C PRO A 85 5.47 5.14 12.14
N ASP A 86 5.36 5.77 13.32
CA ASP A 86 4.47 5.34 14.42
C ASP A 86 2.99 5.17 14.01
N ALA A 87 2.56 5.84 12.93
CA ALA A 87 1.20 5.75 12.43
C ALA A 87 0.92 4.46 11.62
N LEU A 88 1.97 3.76 11.16
CA LEU A 88 1.88 2.52 10.38
C LEU A 88 2.22 1.30 11.23
N ARG A 89 1.55 0.19 10.96
CA ARG A 89 1.99 -1.12 11.49
C ARG A 89 1.97 -2.18 10.41
N THR A 90 2.89 -3.13 10.54
CA THR A 90 2.90 -4.35 9.73
C THR A 90 1.75 -5.26 10.14
N LEU A 91 0.88 -5.56 9.19
CA LEU A 91 -0.17 -6.57 9.32
C LEU A 91 0.36 -7.95 8.94
N ALA A 92 1.16 -8.03 7.87
CA ALA A 92 1.80 -9.25 7.41
C ALA A 92 3.04 -8.93 6.58
N ALA A 93 4.10 -9.70 6.74
CA ALA A 93 5.30 -9.63 5.91
C ALA A 93 5.61 -11.05 5.39
N PRO A 94 4.95 -11.50 4.31
CA PRO A 94 5.29 -12.77 3.69
C PRO A 94 6.73 -12.79 3.19
N ASP A 95 7.27 -13.98 3.02
CA ASP A 95 8.61 -14.18 2.46
C ASP A 95 8.69 -13.64 1.04
N ALA A 96 9.89 -13.20 0.66
CA ALA A 96 10.14 -12.70 -0.68
C ALA A 96 10.07 -13.83 -1.72
N VAL A 97 9.50 -13.53 -2.88
CA VAL A 97 9.33 -14.47 -3.99
C VAL A 97 10.31 -14.13 -5.10
N ASP A 98 11.10 -15.10 -5.53
CA ASP A 98 11.96 -14.97 -6.71
C ASP A 98 11.16 -15.19 -8.00
N ARG A 99 11.32 -14.29 -8.95
CA ARG A 99 10.80 -14.35 -10.31
C ARG A 99 11.96 -14.21 -11.29
N ALA A 100 11.98 -15.05 -12.32
CA ALA A 100 12.85 -14.82 -13.46
C ALA A 100 12.28 -13.66 -14.27
N GLU A 101 13.09 -12.65 -14.59
CA GLU A 101 12.63 -11.48 -15.34
C GLU A 101 13.13 -11.51 -16.79
N ASN A 102 14.43 -11.71 -17.02
CA ASN A 102 15.07 -11.75 -18.34
C ASN A 102 16.36 -12.60 -18.31
N GLU A 103 16.95 -12.93 -19.47
CA GLU A 103 18.24 -13.64 -19.56
C GLU A 103 19.32 -12.94 -18.71
N GLY A 104 19.83 -13.62 -17.69
CA GLY A 104 20.91 -13.11 -16.85
C GLY A 104 20.49 -12.22 -15.67
N MET A 105 19.20 -11.96 -15.46
CA MET A 105 18.69 -11.17 -14.33
C MET A 105 17.52 -11.86 -13.62
N ARG A 106 17.58 -11.86 -12.29
CA ARG A 106 16.51 -12.35 -11.41
C ARG A 106 15.92 -11.17 -10.64
N ARG A 107 14.62 -11.27 -10.35
CA ARG A 107 13.88 -10.30 -9.56
C ARG A 107 13.35 -10.98 -8.29
N ARG A 108 13.63 -10.41 -7.13
CA ARG A 108 13.03 -10.81 -5.86
C ARG A 108 12.01 -9.76 -5.45
N VAL A 109 10.80 -10.19 -5.14
CA VAL A 109 9.69 -9.31 -4.75
C VAL A 109 9.17 -9.70 -3.38
N GLN A 110 9.12 -8.76 -2.44
CA GLN A 110 8.45 -8.92 -1.16
C GLN A 110 7.30 -7.92 -1.04
N THR A 111 6.11 -8.40 -0.71
CA THR A 111 4.93 -7.54 -0.52
C THR A 111 4.53 -7.53 0.94
N ILE A 112 4.84 -6.44 1.62
CA ILE A 112 4.52 -6.21 3.03
C ILE A 112 3.18 -5.51 3.12
N ARG A 113 2.28 -6.05 3.93
CA ARG A 113 0.97 -5.47 4.21
C ARG A 113 1.10 -4.56 5.42
N LEU A 114 0.84 -3.28 5.22
CA LEU A 114 0.83 -2.26 6.26
C LEU A 114 -0.61 -1.78 6.47
N ALA A 115 -0.89 -1.15 7.61
CA ALA A 115 -2.09 -0.36 7.79
C ALA A 115 -1.80 0.86 8.64
N ALA A 116 -2.50 1.95 8.34
CA ALA A 116 -2.49 3.16 9.15
C ALA A 116 -3.45 3.02 10.33
N PHE A 117 -3.01 3.40 11.53
CA PHE A 117 -3.83 3.37 12.74
C PHE A 117 -4.17 4.76 13.28
N ARG A 118 -3.65 5.80 12.64
CA ARG A 118 -3.92 7.20 12.95
C ARG A 118 -4.10 7.99 11.65
N PRO A 119 -5.00 8.99 11.60
CA PRO A 119 -5.08 9.91 10.48
C PRO A 119 -3.83 10.79 10.40
N GLY A 120 -3.61 11.35 9.21
CA GLY A 120 -2.52 12.30 8.97
C GLY A 120 -1.78 11.99 7.69
N GLU A 121 -0.67 12.69 7.51
CA GLU A 121 0.28 12.45 6.43
C GLU A 121 1.54 11.84 7.04
N VAL A 122 2.02 10.75 6.44
CA VAL A 122 3.33 10.20 6.79
C VAL A 122 4.11 9.89 5.53
N SER A 123 5.43 9.94 5.67
CA SER A 123 6.36 9.51 4.65
C SER A 123 7.23 8.37 5.17
N ILE A 124 7.53 7.40 4.31
CA ILE A 124 8.57 6.40 4.56
C ILE A 124 9.83 6.88 3.86
N ASP A 125 10.64 7.66 4.58
CA ASP A 125 11.82 8.35 4.04
C ASP A 125 13.11 7.51 4.14
N ARG A 126 13.08 6.42 4.91
CA ARG A 126 14.23 5.54 5.15
C ARG A 126 13.91 4.12 4.69
N LEU A 127 14.11 3.90 3.40
CA LEU A 127 14.06 2.57 2.80
C LEU A 127 15.47 2.15 2.41
N ALA A 128 15.99 1.15 3.13
CA ALA A 128 17.20 0.46 2.77
C ALA A 128 16.95 -1.04 2.64
N VAL A 129 17.83 -1.70 1.90
CA VAL A 129 17.95 -3.15 1.90
C VAL A 129 19.40 -3.52 2.05
N CYS A 130 19.65 -4.49 2.92
CA CYS A 130 20.93 -5.16 3.01
C CYS A 130 20.91 -6.38 2.07
N VAL A 131 21.83 -6.36 1.10
CA VAL A 131 22.06 -7.44 0.14
C VAL A 131 23.34 -8.16 0.58
N VAL A 132 23.21 -9.40 1.05
CA VAL A 132 24.38 -10.22 1.41
C VAL A 132 24.80 -11.01 0.17
N ARG A 133 25.92 -10.64 -0.46
CA ARG A 133 26.44 -11.28 -1.67
C ARG A 133 27.18 -12.59 -1.33
N SER A 134 27.96 -12.55 -0.26
CA SER A 134 28.67 -13.69 0.31
C SER A 134 28.93 -13.45 1.81
N PRO A 135 29.27 -14.47 2.62
CA PRO A 135 29.55 -14.28 4.04
C PRO A 135 30.65 -13.24 4.26
N GLY A 136 30.31 -12.09 4.86
CA GLY A 136 31.22 -10.96 5.09
C GLY A 136 31.20 -9.87 4.01
N ASP A 137 30.45 -10.06 2.93
CA ASP A 137 30.27 -9.08 1.86
C ASP A 137 28.81 -8.65 1.76
N THR A 138 28.48 -7.58 2.50
CA THR A 138 27.14 -7.01 2.59
C THR A 138 27.14 -5.63 1.95
N VAL A 139 26.24 -5.44 0.99
CA VAL A 139 26.00 -4.17 0.34
C VAL A 139 24.69 -3.60 0.85
N ARG A 140 24.73 -2.38 1.39
CA ARG A 140 23.51 -1.65 1.74
C ARG A 140 23.10 -0.80 0.53
N LEU A 141 21.92 -1.06 0.03
CA LEU A 141 21.24 -0.22 -0.96
C LEU A 141 20.26 0.66 -0.20
N SER A 142 20.45 1.97 -0.22
CA SER A 142 19.56 2.93 0.44
C SER A 142 19.10 3.99 -0.53
N ASP A 143 17.89 4.50 -0.29
CA ASP A 143 17.33 5.62 -1.05
C ASP A 143 17.86 7.00 -0.63
N SER A 144 18.64 7.06 0.45
CA SER A 144 19.25 8.32 0.88
C SER A 144 20.53 8.59 0.07
N PRO A 145 20.70 9.82 -0.46
CA PRO A 145 21.93 10.25 -1.13
C PRO A 145 23.16 10.23 -0.21
#